data_AF-A0A072PQE3-F1
#
_entry.id   AF-A0A072PQE3-F1
#
_cell.length_a   1.000
_cell.length_b   1.000
_cell.length_c   1.000
_cell.angle_alpha   90.00
_cell.angle_beta   90.00
_cell.angle_gamma   90.00
#
_symmetry.space_group_name_H-M   'P 1'
#
loop_
_entity.id
_entity.type
_entity.pdbx_description
1 polymer ?
#
loop_
_entity_poly.entity_id
_entity_poly.type
_entity_poly.pdbx_seq_one_letter_code
_entity_poly.pdbx_strand_id
1 'polypeptide(L)'
;NLMSWDHRELTSHLFCDVVAAASASLAVSPLVAVVDSSIIQVASSSRRRRILPLLWKSCKPLLLSPHRYIVSRASRLLFMVYSGTYTTANSIDSLQHCFKGRLSSPVSPTAVKLIGVSTVSTSLTVYKDSCLTQMFGAAAKPKPVPPISYILFILRDVLTIYGCFVCPPILAARLESLPASFKHQLLLSTPEARLRVSQFMLPVMIQVVSTPIHLSALDLYNRPHRGLSASDRLARVARDLSAAIPTRMLRILPAFGVGGVLNTEIREAMKRKLDHL
;
A
#
# COMPACT_ATOMS: atom_id res chain seq x y z
N ASN A 1 11.40 -40.75 -9.70
CA ASN A 1 11.93 -39.44 -10.13
C ASN A 1 11.17 -38.31 -9.45
N LEU A 2 11.39 -38.15 -8.14
CA LEU A 2 10.91 -37.03 -7.34
C LEU A 2 12.08 -36.05 -7.19
N MET A 3 11.84 -34.75 -7.37
CA MET A 3 12.76 -33.65 -7.04
C MET A 3 13.94 -33.32 -7.98
N SER A 4 13.74 -33.21 -9.31
CA SER A 4 14.57 -32.26 -10.08
C SER A 4 13.92 -30.87 -10.00
N TRP A 5 14.11 -30.21 -8.86
CA TRP A 5 13.69 -28.83 -8.67
C TRP A 5 14.44 -27.93 -9.65
N ASP A 6 13.72 -27.14 -10.45
CA ASP A 6 14.37 -26.07 -11.19
C ASP A 6 14.62 -24.88 -10.25
N HIS A 7 15.63 -25.05 -9.39
CA HIS A 7 16.08 -24.00 -8.49
C HIS A 7 16.51 -22.74 -9.27
N ARG A 8 16.88 -22.87 -10.55
CA ARG A 8 17.31 -21.73 -11.39
C ARG A 8 16.11 -20.89 -11.81
N GLU A 9 15.01 -21.52 -12.22
CA GLU A 9 13.76 -20.82 -12.54
C GLU A 9 13.26 -20.04 -11.32
N LEU A 10 13.16 -20.70 -10.16
CA LEU A 10 12.66 -20.06 -8.94
C LEU A 10 13.56 -18.90 -8.48
N THR A 11 14.88 -19.11 -8.43
CA THR A 11 15.82 -18.05 -8.00
C THR A 11 15.81 -16.85 -8.95
N SER A 12 15.67 -17.09 -10.25
CA SER A 12 15.59 -16.02 -11.25
C SER A 12 14.29 -15.23 -11.14
N HIS A 13 13.15 -15.89 -10.92
CA HIS A 13 11.89 -15.18 -10.66
C HIS A 13 11.95 -14.37 -9.35
N LEU A 14 12.49 -14.93 -8.27
CA LEU A 14 12.65 -14.22 -6.99
C LEU A 14 13.60 -13.01 -7.12
N PHE A 15 14.66 -13.12 -7.92
CA PHE A 15 15.51 -11.98 -8.23
C PHE A 15 14.74 -10.88 -8.96
N CYS A 16 13.95 -11.23 -9.98
CA CYS A 16 13.08 -10.28 -10.67
C CYS A 16 12.08 -9.62 -9.71
N ASP A 17 11.52 -10.39 -8.79
CA ASP A 17 10.55 -9.93 -7.79
C ASP A 17 11.15 -8.86 -6.86
N VAL A 18 12.39 -9.08 -6.39
CA VAL A 18 13.12 -8.14 -5.52
C VAL A 18 13.51 -6.88 -6.27
N VAL A 19 14.07 -7.01 -7.48
CA VAL A 19 14.51 -5.85 -8.27
C VAL A 19 13.33 -4.96 -8.68
N ALA A 20 12.21 -5.56 -9.10
CA ALA A 20 10.99 -4.82 -9.42
C ALA A 20 10.43 -4.08 -8.21
N ALA A 21 10.36 -4.77 -7.07
CA ALA A 21 9.89 -4.20 -5.80
C ALA A 21 10.77 -3.03 -5.34
N ALA A 22 12.09 -3.19 -5.38
CA ALA A 22 13.05 -2.15 -4.99
C ALA A 22 12.97 -0.95 -5.95
N SER A 23 12.92 -1.19 -7.25
CA SER A 23 12.86 -0.11 -8.26
C SER A 23 11.57 0.71 -8.13
N ALA A 24 10.42 0.04 -8.00
CA ALA A 24 9.14 0.71 -7.80
C ALA A 24 9.13 1.50 -6.48
N SER A 25 9.64 0.89 -5.40
CA SER A 25 9.70 1.53 -4.08
C SER A 25 10.62 2.75 -4.07
N LEU A 26 11.76 2.69 -4.75
CA LEU A 26 12.70 3.79 -4.86
C LEU A 26 12.07 4.98 -5.61
N ALA A 27 11.28 4.71 -6.65
CA ALA A 27 10.57 5.74 -7.40
C ALA A 27 9.47 6.43 -6.58
N VAL A 28 8.70 5.67 -5.78
CA VAL A 28 7.53 6.23 -5.08
C VAL A 28 7.82 6.76 -3.68
N SER A 29 8.84 6.24 -2.99
CA SER A 29 9.11 6.62 -1.59
C SER A 29 9.37 8.11 -1.37
N PRO A 30 10.11 8.82 -2.24
CA PRO A 30 10.27 10.27 -2.11
C PRO A 30 8.96 11.03 -2.33
N LEU A 31 8.10 10.58 -3.26
CA LEU A 31 6.79 11.17 -3.51
C LEU A 31 5.89 11.03 -2.29
N VAL A 32 5.83 9.83 -1.70
CA VAL A 32 5.07 9.57 -0.47
C VAL A 32 5.58 10.43 0.68
N ALA A 33 6.91 10.56 0.83
CA ALA A 33 7.51 11.40 1.88
C ALA A 33 7.10 12.88 1.76
N VAL A 34 7.01 13.39 0.53
CA VAL A 34 6.57 14.78 0.27
C VAL A 34 5.08 14.95 0.51
N VAL A 35 4.26 13.98 0.13
CA VAL A 35 2.82 13.98 0.46
C VAL A 35 2.63 13.99 1.97
N ASP A 36 3.31 13.09 2.70
CA ASP A 36 3.25 13.00 4.16
C ASP A 36 3.68 14.32 4.82
N SER A 37 4.79 14.90 4.37
CA SER A 37 5.29 16.19 4.89
C SER A 37 4.31 17.34 4.62
N SER A 38 3.67 17.35 3.45
CA SER A 38 2.71 18.39 3.07
C SER A 38 1.41 18.29 3.89
N ILE A 39 0.95 17.06 4.17
CA ILE A 39 -0.21 16.81 5.03
C ILE A 39 0.07 17.32 6.46
N ILE A 40 1.24 16.99 7.02
CA ILE A 40 1.64 17.45 8.36
C ILE A 40 1.71 18.98 8.43
N GLN A 41 2.27 19.63 7.42
CA GLN A 41 2.34 21.10 7.36
C GLN A 41 0.95 21.74 7.27
N VAL A 42 0.02 21.14 6.52
CA VAL A 42 -1.37 21.61 6.45
C VAL A 42 -2.08 21.44 7.80
N ALA A 43 -1.89 20.30 8.46
CA ALA A 43 -2.51 20.00 9.75
C ALA A 43 -1.99 20.89 10.90
N SER A 44 -0.70 21.26 10.88
CA SER A 44 -0.06 22.11 11.89
C SER A 44 -0.27 23.62 11.65
N SER A 45 -0.71 24.02 10.46
CA SER A 45 -0.97 25.41 10.13
C SER A 45 -2.32 25.88 10.68
N SER A 46 -2.34 26.85 11.59
CA SER A 46 -3.58 27.51 12.07
C SER A 46 -4.37 28.23 10.97
N ARG A 47 -3.76 28.47 9.80
CA ARG A 47 -4.39 29.09 8.62
C ARG A 47 -4.75 27.99 7.62
N ARG A 48 -6.04 27.91 7.24
CA ARG A 48 -6.64 26.98 6.27
C ARG A 48 -5.97 27.12 4.88
N ARG A 49 -4.75 26.63 4.72
CA ARG A 49 -4.00 26.63 3.45
C ARG A 49 -4.48 25.48 2.57
N ARG A 50 -4.69 25.74 1.26
CA ARG A 50 -5.05 24.72 0.28
C ARG A 50 -3.89 23.74 0.10
N ILE A 51 -4.19 22.45 0.00
CA ILE A 51 -3.20 21.36 -0.11
C ILE A 51 -2.45 21.42 -1.45
N LEU A 52 -3.13 21.73 -2.57
CA LEU A 52 -2.56 21.73 -3.92
C LEU A 52 -1.35 22.66 -4.09
N PRO A 53 -1.42 23.96 -3.72
CA PRO A 53 -0.27 24.87 -3.85
C PRO A 53 0.92 24.46 -2.99
N LEU A 54 0.69 23.78 -1.86
CA LEU A 54 1.73 23.29 -0.97
C LEU A 54 2.38 22.03 -1.52
N LEU A 55 1.60 21.09 -2.07
CA LEU A 55 2.14 19.94 -2.79
C LEU A 55 3.03 20.40 -3.95
N TRP A 56 2.59 21.36 -4.75
CA TRP A 56 3.40 21.90 -5.85
C TRP A 56 4.71 22.54 -5.35
N LYS A 57 4.66 23.35 -4.29
CA LYS A 57 5.85 23.93 -3.67
C LYS A 57 6.78 22.88 -3.06
N SER A 58 6.26 21.78 -2.52
CA SER A 58 7.04 20.68 -1.94
C SER A 58 7.58 19.70 -3.01
N CYS A 59 6.92 19.59 -4.16
CA CYS A 59 7.41 18.81 -5.31
C CYS A 59 8.53 19.54 -6.08
N LYS A 60 8.58 20.88 -6.03
CA LYS A 60 9.62 21.67 -6.71
C LYS A 60 11.06 21.32 -6.23
N PRO A 61 11.34 21.16 -4.92
CA PRO A 61 12.62 20.66 -4.43
C PRO A 61 12.94 19.20 -4.78
N LEU A 62 11.92 18.34 -4.96
CA LEU A 62 12.11 16.95 -5.40
C LEU A 62 12.72 16.90 -6.81
N LEU A 63 12.27 17.78 -7.70
CA LEU A 63 12.80 17.90 -9.06
C LEU A 63 14.18 18.57 -9.09
N LEU A 64 14.44 19.53 -8.18
CA LEU A 64 15.67 20.33 -8.18
C LEU A 64 16.80 19.73 -7.32
N SER A 65 16.51 18.84 -6.37
CA SER A 65 17.49 18.22 -5.47
C SER A 65 17.02 16.84 -4.98
N PRO A 66 16.80 15.86 -5.88
CA PRO A 66 16.26 14.55 -5.55
C PRO A 66 17.10 13.76 -4.53
N HIS A 67 18.43 13.92 -4.59
CA HIS A 67 19.38 13.22 -3.72
C HIS A 67 19.15 13.48 -2.21
N ARG A 68 18.77 14.71 -1.83
CA ARG A 68 18.53 15.05 -0.41
C ARG A 68 17.26 14.38 0.14
N TYR A 69 16.26 14.18 -0.71
CA TYR A 69 14.98 13.55 -0.32
C TYR A 69 15.08 12.04 -0.31
N ILE A 70 15.74 11.44 -1.30
CA ILE A 70 15.99 9.99 -1.38
C ILE A 70 16.83 9.51 -0.17
N VAL A 71 17.80 10.31 0.26
CA VAL A 71 18.69 9.97 1.39
C VAL A 71 18.05 10.27 2.76
N SER A 72 16.86 10.90 2.82
CA SER A 72 16.22 11.20 4.09
C SER A 72 15.82 9.92 4.87
N ARG A 73 15.92 9.95 6.21
CA ARG A 73 15.53 8.81 7.07
C ARG A 73 14.07 8.39 6.84
N ALA A 74 13.16 9.34 6.67
CA ALA A 74 11.75 9.07 6.39
C ALA A 74 11.56 8.34 5.04
N SER A 75 12.26 8.78 3.98
CA SER A 75 12.21 8.10 2.68
C SER A 75 12.79 6.68 2.74
N ARG A 76 13.86 6.45 3.51
CA ARG A 76 14.42 5.10 3.72
C ARG A 76 13.45 4.16 4.44
N LEU A 77 12.75 4.64 5.46
CA LEU A 77 11.76 3.82 6.15
C LEU A 77 10.55 3.50 5.26
N LEU A 78 10.09 4.47 4.45
CA LEU A 78 9.04 4.25 3.46
C LEU A 78 9.49 3.27 2.37
N PHE A 79 10.73 3.41 1.88
CA PHE A 79 11.33 2.46 0.95
C PHE A 79 11.33 1.05 1.51
N MET A 80 11.74 0.87 2.76
CA MET A 80 11.74 -0.44 3.41
C MET A 80 10.32 -1.02 3.53
N VAL A 81 9.33 -0.22 3.93
CA VAL A 81 7.92 -0.68 4.01
C VAL A 81 7.41 -1.13 2.63
N TYR A 82 7.55 -0.28 1.61
CA TYR A 82 7.00 -0.57 0.28
C TYR A 82 7.78 -1.68 -0.43
N SER A 83 9.10 -1.69 -0.34
CA SER A 83 9.93 -2.73 -0.94
C SER A 83 9.63 -4.07 -0.30
N GLY A 84 9.57 -4.15 1.03
CA GLY A 84 9.23 -5.39 1.71
C GLY A 84 7.84 -5.89 1.34
N THR A 85 6.85 -5.00 1.29
CA THR A 85 5.48 -5.37 0.89
C THR A 85 5.40 -5.90 -0.54
N TYR A 86 6.03 -5.19 -1.50
CA TYR A 86 6.06 -5.62 -2.90
C TYR A 86 6.85 -6.92 -3.08
N THR A 87 8.02 -7.04 -2.46
CA THR A 87 8.81 -8.26 -2.52
C THR A 87 8.01 -9.44 -2.00
N THR A 88 7.33 -9.33 -0.85
CA THR A 88 6.49 -10.42 -0.34
C THR A 88 5.35 -10.77 -1.30
N ALA A 89 4.64 -9.77 -1.83
CA ALA A 89 3.55 -10.02 -2.78
C ALA A 89 4.04 -10.72 -4.06
N ASN A 90 5.14 -10.23 -4.64
CA ASN A 90 5.74 -10.75 -5.85
C ASN A 90 6.29 -12.18 -5.64
N SER A 91 7.00 -12.41 -4.53
CA SER A 91 7.57 -13.72 -4.19
C SER A 91 6.47 -14.75 -3.97
N ILE A 92 5.37 -14.41 -3.29
CA ILE A 92 4.24 -15.33 -3.14
C ILE A 92 3.66 -15.69 -4.52
N ASP A 93 3.48 -14.72 -5.41
CA ASP A 93 2.99 -14.99 -6.77
C ASP A 93 3.95 -15.91 -7.55
N SER A 94 5.27 -15.71 -7.43
CA SER A 94 6.26 -16.56 -8.11
C SER A 94 6.34 -17.96 -7.51
N LEU A 95 6.28 -18.09 -6.19
CA LEU A 95 6.20 -19.40 -5.52
C LEU A 95 4.93 -20.13 -5.99
N GLN A 96 3.78 -19.46 -5.97
CA GLN A 96 2.52 -20.06 -6.44
C GLN A 96 2.58 -20.49 -7.90
N HIS A 97 3.25 -19.72 -8.76
CA HIS A 97 3.49 -20.10 -10.15
C HIS A 97 4.33 -21.38 -10.26
N CYS A 98 5.51 -21.41 -9.63
CA CYS A 98 6.44 -22.54 -9.71
C CYS A 98 5.89 -23.83 -9.03
N PHE A 99 5.02 -23.69 -8.02
CA PHE A 99 4.44 -24.83 -7.30
C PHE A 99 3.05 -25.25 -7.79
N LYS A 100 2.47 -24.56 -8.78
CA LYS A 100 1.14 -24.86 -9.30
C LYS A 100 1.04 -26.32 -9.74
N GLY A 101 0.08 -27.07 -9.19
CA GLY A 101 -0.15 -28.48 -9.51
C GLY A 101 0.84 -29.47 -8.90
N ARG A 102 1.83 -29.02 -8.10
CA ARG A 102 2.85 -29.88 -7.47
C ARG A 102 2.65 -30.07 -5.97
N LEU A 103 1.95 -29.14 -5.31
CA LEU A 103 1.63 -29.19 -3.89
C LEU A 103 0.12 -29.08 -3.71
N SER A 104 -0.52 -30.14 -3.18
CA SER A 104 -1.91 -30.10 -2.72
C SER A 104 -1.97 -29.34 -1.39
N SER A 105 -1.98 -28.01 -1.46
CA SER A 105 -2.20 -27.16 -0.28
C SER A 105 -3.69 -27.12 0.06
N PRO A 106 -4.09 -27.40 1.33
CA PRO A 106 -5.47 -27.21 1.76
C PRO A 106 -5.86 -25.73 1.86
N VAL A 107 -4.88 -24.82 1.85
CA VAL A 107 -5.11 -23.37 1.96
C VAL A 107 -5.14 -22.73 0.57
N SER A 108 -6.15 -21.88 0.33
CA SER A 108 -6.31 -21.11 -0.91
C SER A 108 -5.08 -20.21 -1.18
N PRO A 109 -4.55 -20.17 -2.43
CA PRO A 109 -3.47 -19.28 -2.82
C PRO A 109 -3.72 -17.81 -2.45
N THR A 110 -4.96 -17.34 -2.61
CA THR A 110 -5.37 -15.98 -2.26
C THR A 110 -5.23 -15.72 -0.76
N ALA A 111 -5.58 -16.71 0.08
CA ALA A 111 -5.47 -16.58 1.54
C ALA A 111 -4.00 -16.50 1.97
N VAL A 112 -3.11 -17.32 1.37
CA VAL A 112 -1.66 -17.27 1.62
C VAL A 112 -1.11 -15.88 1.29
N LYS A 113 -1.48 -15.33 0.13
CA LYS A 113 -1.05 -13.98 -0.28
C LYS A 113 -1.56 -12.91 0.69
N LEU A 114 -2.85 -12.96 1.02
CA LEU A 114 -3.45 -11.96 1.89
C LEU A 114 -2.83 -11.98 3.30
N ILE A 115 -2.68 -13.16 3.90
CA ILE A 115 -2.10 -13.31 5.24
C ILE A 115 -0.62 -12.93 5.24
N GLY A 116 0.16 -13.46 4.29
CA GLY A 116 1.60 -13.22 4.22
C GLY A 116 1.92 -11.74 4.01
N VAL A 117 1.30 -11.12 3.00
CA VAL A 117 1.56 -9.70 2.69
C VAL A 117 1.03 -8.80 3.81
N SER A 118 -0.14 -9.08 4.39
CA SER A 118 -0.66 -8.27 5.51
C SER A 118 0.21 -8.36 6.75
N THR A 119 0.75 -9.55 7.06
CA THR A 119 1.67 -9.74 8.18
C THR A 119 2.92 -8.89 7.99
N VAL A 120 3.60 -9.02 6.85
CA VAL A 120 4.82 -8.25 6.55
C VAL A 120 4.52 -6.75 6.53
N SER A 121 3.48 -6.32 5.83
CA SER A 121 3.09 -4.90 5.73
C SER A 121 2.80 -4.29 7.10
N THR A 122 2.06 -5.00 7.95
CA THR A 122 1.72 -4.54 9.31
C THR A 122 2.98 -4.45 10.16
N SER A 123 3.83 -5.49 10.17
CA SER A 123 5.08 -5.50 10.93
C SER A 123 6.03 -4.37 10.52
N LEU A 124 6.24 -4.15 9.22
CA LEU A 124 7.10 -3.07 8.72
C LEU A 124 6.52 -1.69 9.04
N THR A 125 5.19 -1.54 9.00
CA THR A 125 4.53 -0.29 9.36
C THR A 125 4.71 0.03 10.85
N VAL A 126 4.51 -0.97 11.72
CA VAL A 126 4.75 -0.83 13.17
C VAL A 126 6.21 -0.49 13.46
N TYR A 127 7.16 -1.15 12.78
CA TYR A 127 8.58 -0.85 12.93
C TYR A 127 8.92 0.58 12.49
N LYS A 128 8.44 1.01 11.32
CA LYS A 128 8.58 2.39 10.84
C LYS A 128 8.03 3.38 11.85
N ASP A 129 6.80 3.18 12.32
CA ASP A 129 6.13 4.11 13.23
C ASP A 129 6.87 4.19 14.58
N SER A 130 7.43 3.08 15.05
CA SER A 130 8.29 3.03 16.24
C SER A 130 9.57 3.86 16.05
N CYS A 131 10.24 3.72 14.90
CA CYS A 131 11.43 4.50 14.58
C CYS A 131 11.10 6.01 14.47
N LEU A 132 10.01 6.38 13.80
CA LEU A 132 9.58 7.77 13.70
C LEU A 132 9.22 8.37 15.07
N THR A 133 8.57 7.59 15.93
CA THR A 133 8.23 8.02 17.29
C THR A 133 9.49 8.23 18.12
N GLN A 134 10.49 7.36 18.02
CA GLN A 134 11.80 7.57 18.68
C GLN A 134 12.53 8.81 18.16
N MET A 135 12.33 9.17 16.89
CA MET A 135 12.98 10.33 16.27
C MET A 135 12.30 11.67 16.60
N PHE A 136 10.97 11.71 16.66
CA PHE A 136 10.20 12.96 16.77
C PHE A 136 9.41 13.09 18.07
N GLY A 137 9.34 12.04 18.89
CA GLY A 137 8.63 12.05 20.15
C GLY A 137 9.44 12.69 21.27
N ALA A 138 8.88 13.72 21.92
CA ALA A 138 9.38 14.22 23.19
C ALA A 138 9.02 13.21 24.31
N ALA A 139 9.95 12.30 24.64
CA ALA A 139 10.10 11.58 25.92
C ALA A 139 8.86 11.03 26.67
N ALA A 140 7.68 10.88 26.05
CA ALA A 140 6.52 10.28 26.68
C ALA A 140 6.52 8.76 26.42
N LYS A 141 6.48 7.95 27.49
CA LYS A 141 6.35 6.49 27.39
C LYS A 141 5.14 6.14 26.49
N PRO A 142 5.30 5.21 25.53
CA PRO A 142 4.18 4.77 24.69
C PRO A 142 3.04 4.25 25.56
N LYS A 143 1.82 4.78 25.37
CA LYS A 143 0.64 4.23 26.03
C LYS A 143 0.34 2.84 25.45
N PRO A 144 0.00 1.84 26.30
CA PRO A 144 -0.37 0.53 25.81
C PRO A 144 -1.61 0.64 24.91
N VAL A 145 -1.51 0.04 23.72
CA VAL A 145 -2.61 0.03 22.74
C VAL A 145 -3.65 -1.00 23.19
N PRO A 146 -4.95 -0.66 23.27
CA PRO A 146 -5.99 -1.62 23.60
C PRO A 146 -6.06 -2.76 22.56
N PRO A 147 -6.34 -4.02 22.98
CA PRO A 147 -6.41 -5.16 22.05
C PRO A 147 -7.37 -4.95 20.88
N ILE A 148 -8.51 -4.31 21.13
CA ILE A 148 -9.52 -4.01 20.10
C ILE A 148 -8.95 -3.05 19.04
N SER A 149 -8.16 -2.06 19.44
CA SER A 149 -7.52 -1.13 18.49
C SER A 149 -6.53 -1.86 17.59
N TYR A 150 -5.79 -2.85 18.11
CA TYR A 150 -4.93 -3.69 17.27
C TYR A 150 -5.71 -4.45 16.21
N ILE A 151 -6.83 -5.09 16.61
CA ILE A 151 -7.69 -5.83 15.67
C ILE A 151 -8.18 -4.92 14.54
N LEU A 152 -8.64 -3.71 14.87
CA LEU A 152 -9.10 -2.75 13.87
C LEU A 152 -7.97 -2.24 12.96
N PHE A 153 -6.77 -2.02 13.50
CA PHE A 153 -5.61 -1.65 12.67
C PHE A 153 -5.23 -2.78 11.70
N ILE A 154 -5.20 -4.02 12.18
CA ILE A 154 -4.94 -5.21 11.35
C ILE A 154 -6.02 -5.35 10.28
N LEU A 155 -7.30 -5.27 10.65
CA LEU A 155 -8.42 -5.38 9.70
C LEU A 155 -8.33 -4.33 8.60
N ARG A 156 -8.02 -3.08 8.97
CA ARG A 156 -7.79 -1.99 8.02
C ARG A 156 -6.64 -2.31 7.06
N ASP A 157 -5.54 -2.85 7.57
CA ASP A 157 -4.38 -3.19 6.75
C ASP A 157 -4.67 -4.36 5.82
N VAL A 158 -5.35 -5.40 6.30
CA VAL A 158 -5.85 -6.52 5.48
C VAL A 158 -6.73 -6.03 4.34
N LEU A 159 -7.69 -5.13 4.61
CA LEU A 159 -8.53 -4.54 3.56
C LEU A 159 -7.70 -3.78 2.53
N THR A 160 -6.70 -3.02 2.97
CA THR A 160 -5.82 -2.27 2.08
C THR A 160 -5.02 -3.22 1.18
N ILE A 161 -4.39 -4.25 1.76
CA ILE A 161 -3.64 -5.28 1.03
C ILE A 161 -4.55 -6.04 0.05
N TYR A 162 -5.76 -6.40 0.48
CA TYR A 162 -6.75 -7.03 -0.38
C TYR A 162 -7.06 -6.17 -1.62
N GLY A 163 -7.33 -4.87 -1.41
CA GLY A 163 -7.57 -3.92 -2.51
C GLY A 163 -6.37 -3.75 -3.45
N CYS A 164 -5.14 -3.82 -2.92
CA CYS A 164 -3.92 -3.59 -3.71
C CYS A 164 -3.44 -4.82 -4.47
N PHE A 165 -3.57 -6.02 -3.91
CA PHE A 165 -2.83 -7.21 -4.39
C PHE A 165 -3.72 -8.40 -4.77
N VAL A 166 -5.00 -8.38 -4.40
CA VAL A 166 -5.95 -9.47 -4.67
C VAL A 166 -7.07 -9.02 -5.61
N CYS A 167 -7.68 -7.86 -5.33
CA CYS A 167 -8.81 -7.38 -6.13
C CYS A 167 -8.50 -6.92 -7.55
N PRO A 168 -7.32 -6.37 -7.92
CA PRO A 168 -7.15 -5.76 -9.23
C PRO A 168 -7.44 -6.70 -10.42
N PRO A 169 -6.98 -7.97 -10.45
CA PRO A 169 -7.35 -8.91 -11.51
C PRO A 169 -8.86 -9.22 -11.52
N ILE A 170 -9.48 -9.29 -10.34
CA ILE A 170 -10.93 -9.53 -10.21
C ILE A 170 -11.71 -8.37 -10.83
N LEU A 171 -11.35 -7.13 -10.49
CA LEU A 171 -11.99 -5.95 -11.07
C LEU A 171 -11.71 -5.87 -12.58
N ALA A 172 -10.49 -6.14 -13.04
CA ALA A 172 -10.15 -6.10 -14.46
C ALA A 172 -11.01 -7.06 -15.29
N ALA A 173 -11.29 -8.26 -14.76
CA ALA A 173 -12.21 -9.22 -15.39
C ALA A 173 -13.66 -8.71 -15.37
N ARG A 174 -14.10 -8.04 -14.30
CA ARG A 174 -15.45 -7.43 -14.24
C ARG A 174 -15.60 -6.23 -15.17
N LEU A 175 -14.53 -5.47 -15.41
CA LEU A 175 -14.54 -4.36 -16.36
C LEU A 175 -14.68 -4.84 -17.81
N GLU A 176 -14.39 -6.11 -18.09
CA GLU A 176 -14.54 -6.68 -19.43
C GLU A 176 -15.99 -6.75 -19.89
N SER A 177 -16.92 -7.03 -18.97
CA SER A 177 -18.36 -7.12 -19.26
C SER A 177 -19.03 -5.77 -19.50
N LEU A 178 -18.29 -4.65 -19.42
CA LEU A 178 -18.83 -3.33 -19.74
C LEU A 178 -19.08 -3.17 -21.25
N PRO A 179 -20.08 -2.36 -21.65
CA PRO A 179 -20.34 -2.06 -23.06
C PRO A 179 -19.10 -1.53 -23.79
N ALA A 180 -18.94 -1.90 -25.06
CA ALA A 180 -17.78 -1.51 -25.86
C ALA A 180 -17.60 0.01 -25.97
N SER A 181 -18.70 0.76 -26.07
CA SER A 181 -18.71 2.23 -26.07
C SER A 181 -18.09 2.81 -24.80
N PHE A 182 -18.45 2.26 -23.64
CA PHE A 182 -17.93 2.69 -22.35
C PHE A 182 -16.45 2.31 -22.18
N LYS A 183 -16.06 1.10 -22.62
CA LYS A 183 -14.65 0.67 -22.60
C LYS A 183 -13.77 1.56 -23.47
N HIS A 184 -14.22 1.94 -24.66
CA HIS A 184 -13.46 2.84 -25.54
C HIS A 184 -13.31 4.24 -24.94
N GLN A 185 -14.39 4.80 -24.36
CA GLN A 185 -14.37 6.13 -23.73
C GLN A 185 -13.42 6.21 -22.53
N LEU A 186 -13.30 5.14 -21.75
CA LEU A 186 -12.41 5.08 -20.57
C LEU A 186 -11.02 4.47 -20.86
N LEU A 187 -10.68 4.22 -22.13
CA LEU A 187 -9.41 3.57 -22.54
C LEU A 187 -9.20 2.18 -21.90
N LEU A 188 -10.29 1.43 -21.67
CA LEU A 188 -10.34 0.10 -21.05
C LEU A 188 -10.43 -1.05 -22.07
N SER A 189 -10.09 -0.78 -23.33
CA SER A 189 -10.26 -1.72 -24.45
C SER A 189 -9.38 -2.97 -24.31
N THR A 190 -8.16 -2.83 -23.79
CA THR A 190 -7.20 -3.93 -23.65
C THR A 190 -7.23 -4.55 -22.24
N PRO A 191 -6.97 -5.86 -22.06
CA PRO A 191 -6.84 -6.50 -20.75
C PRO A 191 -5.83 -5.79 -19.83
N GLU A 192 -4.70 -5.37 -20.38
CA GLU A 192 -3.60 -4.70 -19.66
C GLU A 192 -4.06 -3.34 -19.13
N ALA A 193 -4.78 -2.55 -19.95
CA ALA A 193 -5.36 -1.28 -19.50
C ALA A 193 -6.37 -1.47 -18.36
N ARG A 194 -7.24 -2.49 -18.43
CA ARG A 194 -8.19 -2.80 -17.35
C ARG A 194 -7.46 -3.17 -16.06
N LEU A 195 -6.39 -3.94 -16.15
CA LEU A 195 -5.56 -4.29 -15.00
C LEU A 195 -4.87 -3.07 -14.40
N ARG A 196 -4.19 -2.25 -15.22
CA ARG A 196 -3.51 -1.03 -14.77
C ARG A 196 -4.46 -0.05 -14.08
N VAL A 197 -5.63 0.19 -14.67
CA VAL A 197 -6.65 1.06 -14.08
C VAL A 197 -7.13 0.49 -12.75
N SER A 198 -7.36 -0.83 -12.68
CA SER A 198 -7.77 -1.49 -11.43
C SER A 198 -6.70 -1.40 -10.35
N GLN A 199 -5.42 -1.62 -10.69
CA GLN A 199 -4.29 -1.49 -9.78
C GLN A 199 -4.10 -0.05 -9.29
N PHE A 200 -4.35 0.92 -10.16
CA PHE A 200 -4.24 2.33 -9.81
C PHE A 200 -5.40 2.81 -8.93
N MET A 201 -6.64 2.39 -9.24
CA MET A 201 -7.86 2.89 -8.58
C MET A 201 -8.21 2.16 -7.30
N LEU A 202 -8.07 0.84 -7.22
CA LEU A 202 -8.53 0.10 -6.05
C LEU A 202 -7.87 0.47 -4.72
N PRO A 203 -6.54 0.71 -4.66
CA PRO A 203 -5.91 1.21 -3.44
C PRO A 203 -6.54 2.51 -2.95
N VAL A 204 -6.98 3.38 -3.86
CA VAL A 204 -7.62 4.66 -3.53
C VAL A 204 -9.05 4.42 -3.05
N MET A 205 -9.83 3.63 -3.79
CA MET A 205 -11.23 3.37 -3.48
C MET A 205 -11.41 2.63 -2.15
N ILE A 206 -10.54 1.67 -1.84
CA ILE A 206 -10.63 0.91 -0.59
C ILE A 206 -10.45 1.81 0.65
N GLN A 207 -9.85 3.01 0.51
CA GLN A 207 -9.76 3.97 1.62
C GLN A 207 -11.12 4.47 2.09
N VAL A 208 -12.17 4.46 1.27
CA VAL A 208 -13.53 4.81 1.72
C VAL A 208 -14.01 3.86 2.80
N VAL A 209 -13.66 2.57 2.69
CA VAL A 209 -14.05 1.52 3.63
C VAL A 209 -13.04 1.38 4.77
N SER A 210 -11.75 1.47 4.47
CA SER A 210 -10.69 1.24 5.45
C SER A 210 -10.47 2.43 6.40
N THR A 211 -10.83 3.65 5.98
CA THR A 211 -10.65 4.87 6.80
C THR A 211 -11.59 4.93 8.01
N PRO A 212 -12.89 4.64 7.92
CA PRO A 212 -13.76 4.53 9.10
C PRO A 212 -13.18 3.57 10.15
N ILE A 213 -12.69 2.40 9.74
CA ILE A 213 -12.07 1.41 10.63
C ILE A 213 -10.82 1.98 11.30
N HIS A 214 -9.98 2.68 10.53
CA HIS A 214 -8.80 3.37 11.06
C HIS A 214 -9.14 4.42 12.11
N LEU A 215 -10.15 5.26 11.84
CA LEU A 215 -10.58 6.31 12.77
C LEU A 215 -11.20 5.71 14.04
N SER A 216 -11.98 4.63 13.92
CA SER A 216 -12.50 3.89 15.07
C SER A 216 -11.37 3.30 15.93
N ALA A 217 -10.31 2.75 15.31
CA ALA A 217 -9.14 2.26 16.02
C ALA A 217 -8.44 3.38 16.82
N LEU A 218 -8.29 4.55 16.20
CA LEU A 218 -7.71 5.75 16.82
C LEU A 218 -8.58 6.32 17.95
N ASP A 219 -9.91 6.36 17.81
CA ASP A 219 -10.80 6.82 18.87
C ASP A 219 -10.73 5.89 20.10
N LEU A 220 -10.69 4.57 19.90
CA LEU A 220 -10.50 3.61 20.99
C LEU A 220 -9.12 3.75 21.66
N TYR A 221 -8.07 4.01 20.88
CA TYR A 221 -6.72 4.20 21.41
C TYR A 221 -6.59 5.51 22.22
N ASN A 222 -7.12 6.61 21.69
CA ASN A 222 -6.96 7.94 22.28
C ASN A 222 -7.96 8.22 23.41
N ARG A 223 -9.15 7.60 23.38
CA ARG A 223 -10.22 7.79 24.36
C ARG A 223 -10.66 6.43 24.93
N PRO A 224 -9.83 5.77 25.76
CA PRO A 224 -10.12 4.44 26.29
C PRO A 224 -11.25 4.41 27.35
N HIS A 225 -11.79 5.57 27.76
CA HIS A 225 -12.83 5.66 28.78
C HIS A 225 -14.09 4.85 28.43
N ARG A 226 -14.48 3.95 29.35
CA ARG A 226 -15.63 3.03 29.20
C ARG A 226 -17.01 3.71 29.29
N GLY A 227 -17.08 4.97 29.71
CA GLY A 227 -18.34 5.72 29.85
C GLY A 227 -18.83 6.45 28.59
N LEU A 228 -18.09 6.36 27.47
CA LEU A 228 -18.50 6.98 26.22
C LEU A 228 -19.51 6.09 25.48
N SER A 229 -20.66 6.67 25.12
CA SER A 229 -21.65 5.98 24.29
C SER A 229 -21.07 5.66 22.92
N ALA A 230 -21.52 4.55 22.31
CA ALA A 230 -21.18 4.20 20.93
C ALA A 230 -21.57 5.31 19.95
N SER A 231 -22.66 6.04 20.23
CA SER A 231 -23.12 7.19 19.44
C SER A 231 -22.08 8.33 19.44
N ASP A 232 -21.46 8.62 20.58
CA ASP A 232 -20.49 9.71 20.72
C ASP A 232 -19.18 9.39 19.99
N ARG A 233 -18.80 8.11 19.98
CA ARG A 233 -17.65 7.62 19.22
C ARG A 233 -17.92 7.72 17.73
N LEU A 234 -19.09 7.25 17.27
CA LEU A 234 -19.47 7.31 15.86
C LEU A 234 -19.60 8.75 15.36
N ALA A 235 -20.18 9.65 16.16
CA ALA A 235 -20.32 11.06 15.81
C ALA A 235 -18.95 11.77 15.65
N ARG A 236 -17.95 11.39 16.44
CA ARG A 236 -16.56 11.87 16.27
C ARG A 236 -15.95 11.30 14.99
N VAL A 237 -16.01 9.99 14.80
CA VAL A 237 -15.49 9.35 13.58
C VAL A 237 -16.09 9.97 12.33
N ALA A 238 -17.42 10.11 12.28
CA ALA A 238 -18.14 10.69 11.14
C ALA A 238 -17.69 12.11 10.81
N ARG A 239 -17.45 12.94 11.84
CA ARG A 239 -16.95 14.32 11.67
C ARG A 239 -15.57 14.36 11.01
N ASP A 240 -14.69 13.45 11.40
CA ASP A 240 -13.30 13.43 10.96
C ASP A 240 -13.13 12.72 9.59
N LEU A 241 -14.13 11.95 9.12
CA LEU A 241 -14.09 11.24 7.81
C LEU A 241 -13.82 12.16 6.63
N SER A 242 -14.48 13.33 6.60
CA SER A 242 -14.40 14.27 5.47
C SER A 242 -12.97 14.76 5.21
N ALA A 243 -12.16 14.91 6.26
CA ALA A 243 -10.76 15.26 6.17
C ALA A 243 -9.86 14.03 6.01
N ALA A 244 -10.19 12.93 6.69
CA ALA A 244 -9.35 11.72 6.73
C ALA A 244 -9.34 10.96 5.39
N ILE A 245 -10.49 10.77 4.73
CA ILE A 245 -10.59 9.98 3.50
C ILE A 245 -9.71 10.59 2.38
N PRO A 246 -9.85 11.87 2.00
CA PRO A 246 -9.04 12.45 0.93
C PRO A 246 -7.54 12.45 1.26
N THR A 247 -7.19 12.68 2.53
CA THR A 247 -5.80 12.64 3.02
C THR A 247 -5.20 11.25 2.84
N ARG A 248 -5.93 10.20 3.19
CA ARG A 248 -5.47 8.82 3.05
C ARG A 248 -5.44 8.36 1.59
N MET A 249 -6.40 8.78 0.77
CA MET A 249 -6.39 8.57 -0.68
C MET A 249 -5.16 9.21 -1.33
N LEU A 250 -4.84 10.46 -0.97
CA LEU A 250 -3.67 11.15 -1.48
C LEU A 250 -2.36 10.46 -1.09
N ARG A 251 -2.29 9.92 0.13
CA ARG A 251 -1.13 9.17 0.61
C ARG A 251 -0.95 7.83 -0.11
N ILE A 252 -2.04 7.10 -0.36
CA ILE A 252 -1.98 5.76 -0.92
C ILE A 252 -1.78 5.73 -2.44
N LEU A 253 -2.22 6.79 -3.13
CA LEU A 253 -2.12 6.94 -4.58
C LEU A 253 -0.67 6.77 -5.12
N PRO A 254 0.35 7.51 -4.64
CA PRO A 254 1.72 7.31 -5.09
C PRO A 254 2.26 5.95 -4.64
N ALA A 255 1.95 5.54 -3.41
CA ALA A 255 2.47 4.32 -2.81
C ALA A 255 2.04 3.06 -3.57
N PHE A 256 0.73 2.76 -3.60
CA PHE A 256 0.21 1.52 -4.15
C PHE A 256 -0.47 1.69 -5.51
N GLY A 257 -0.98 2.88 -5.84
CA GLY A 257 -1.54 3.14 -7.17
C GLY A 257 -0.44 3.18 -8.23
N VAL A 258 0.40 4.21 -8.18
CA VAL A 258 1.53 4.37 -9.12
C VAL A 258 2.58 3.27 -8.90
N GLY A 259 2.98 3.04 -7.65
CA GLY A 259 3.98 2.02 -7.32
C GLY A 259 3.54 0.60 -7.68
N GLY A 260 2.24 0.29 -7.57
CA GLY A 260 1.72 -1.03 -7.89
C GLY A 260 1.82 -1.32 -9.39
N VAL A 261 1.38 -0.37 -10.21
CA VAL A 261 1.51 -0.46 -11.68
C VAL A 261 2.98 -0.56 -12.07
N LEU A 262 3.84 0.31 -11.54
CA LEU A 262 5.27 0.31 -11.86
C LEU A 262 5.95 -1.01 -11.47
N ASN A 263 5.63 -1.56 -10.29
CA ASN A 263 6.14 -2.85 -9.84
C ASN A 263 5.73 -3.97 -10.80
N THR A 264 4.46 -4.02 -11.21
CA THR A 264 3.98 -5.02 -12.16
C THR A 264 4.68 -4.90 -13.52
N GLU A 265 4.77 -3.70 -14.09
CA GLU A 265 5.40 -3.48 -15.40
C GLU A 265 6.89 -3.88 -15.40
N ILE A 266 7.64 -3.46 -14.38
CA ILE A 266 9.07 -3.82 -14.26
C ILE A 266 9.24 -5.33 -14.11
N ARG A 267 8.42 -5.95 -13.24
CA ARG A 267 8.45 -7.38 -12.99
C ARG A 267 8.16 -8.18 -14.25
N GLU A 268 7.12 -7.82 -14.99
CA GLU A 268 6.73 -8.49 -16.23
C GLU A 268 7.75 -8.26 -17.36
N ALA A 269 8.32 -7.06 -17.47
CA ALA A 269 9.38 -6.78 -18.43
C ALA A 269 10.65 -7.61 -18.15
N MET A 270 11.02 -7.77 -16.88
CA MET A 270 12.17 -8.59 -16.48
C MET A 270 11.92 -10.08 -16.72
N LYS A 271 10.74 -10.60 -16.32
CA LYS A 271 10.40 -12.01 -16.51
C LYS A 271 10.34 -12.38 -18.00
N ARG A 272 9.73 -11.54 -18.85
CA ARG A 272 9.75 -11.77 -20.30
C ARG A 272 11.16 -11.86 -20.87
N LYS A 273 12.10 -11.02 -20.41
CA LYS A 273 13.51 -11.12 -20.85
C LYS A 273 14.17 -12.41 -20.41
N LEU A 274 13.82 -12.93 -19.24
CA LEU A 274 14.35 -14.19 -18.72
C LEU A 274 13.85 -15.39 -19.55
N ASP A 275 12.58 -15.39 -19.96
CA ASP A 275 11.98 -16.46 -20.77
C ASP A 275 12.55 -16.51 -22.21
N HIS A 276 13.25 -15.44 -22.64
CA HIS A 276 13.90 -15.34 -23.95
C HIS A 276 15.41 -15.67 -23.93
N LEU A 277 15.98 -16.00 -22.75
CA LEU A 277 17.38 -16.40 -22.56
C LEU A 277 17.50 -17.93 -22.41
#